data_AF-A0A016QQU1-F1
#
_entry.id   AF-A0A016QQU1-F1
#
_cell.length_a   1.000
_cell.length_b   1.000
_cell.length_c   1.000
_cell.angle_alpha   90.00
_cell.angle_beta   90.00
_cell.angle_gamma   90.00
#
_symmetry.space_group_name_H-M   'P 1'
#
loop_
_entity.id
_entity.type
_entity.pdbx_description
1 polymer ?
#
loop_
_entity_poly.entity_id
_entity_poly.type
_entity_poly.pdbx_seq_one_letter_code
_entity_poly.pdbx_strand_id
1 'polypeptide(L)'
;MSGDLWAQWAALGQPRPRSLNLTPAARARLTHLAELRDVASPSDAARVGAELASERWLAPDLLAARPWLPLDTPARALPGAVLHSEWTGFLALLGESGPWVYAASVTDLQRLSRLYGELVGAASHASEATALEAAGSGGPLPSLLARLEETDYRTPAAPSPTASELVALERAFWQEAQAQAGARRAAWLARRR
;
A
#
# COMPACT_ATOMS: atom_id res chain seq x y z
N MET A 1 9.98 -19.54 -23.44
CA MET A 1 9.14 -18.41 -22.99
C MET A 1 9.40 -17.97 -21.54
N SER A 2 9.88 -18.82 -20.63
CA SER A 2 10.07 -18.45 -19.21
C SER A 2 11.22 -17.47 -18.88
N GLY A 3 12.15 -17.21 -19.81
CA GLY A 3 13.29 -16.31 -19.56
C GLY A 3 12.95 -14.81 -19.63
N ASP A 4 11.94 -14.44 -20.41
CA ASP A 4 11.58 -13.04 -20.67
C ASP A 4 10.74 -12.45 -19.52
N LEU A 5 9.75 -13.21 -19.04
CA LEU A 5 8.95 -12.86 -17.85
C LEU A 5 9.81 -12.66 -16.59
N TRP A 6 10.92 -13.39 -16.49
CA TRP A 6 11.83 -13.26 -15.36
C TRP A 6 12.52 -11.89 -15.33
N ALA A 7 13.06 -11.45 -16.47
CA ALA A 7 13.70 -10.14 -16.56
C ALA A 7 12.71 -9.01 -16.22
N GLN A 8 11.45 -9.17 -16.59
CA GLN A 8 10.40 -8.19 -16.34
C GLN A 8 10.01 -8.11 -14.85
N TRP A 9 9.82 -9.26 -14.15
CA TRP A 9 9.60 -9.25 -12.71
C TRP A 9 10.82 -8.71 -11.92
N ALA A 10 12.02 -9.07 -12.35
CA ALA A 10 13.24 -8.55 -11.74
C ALA A 10 13.36 -7.03 -11.89
N ALA A 11 12.93 -6.46 -13.02
CA ALA A 11 12.86 -5.01 -13.24
C ALA A 11 11.88 -4.33 -12.26
N LEU A 12 10.85 -5.04 -11.80
CA LEU A 12 9.92 -4.59 -10.75
C LEU A 12 10.42 -4.88 -9.33
N GLY A 13 11.66 -5.37 -9.18
CA GLY A 13 12.28 -5.65 -7.88
C GLY A 13 11.76 -6.91 -7.19
N GLN A 14 11.13 -7.82 -7.94
CA GLN A 14 10.54 -9.06 -7.39
C GLN A 14 11.36 -10.30 -7.76
N PRO A 15 11.84 -11.08 -6.77
CA PRO A 15 12.57 -12.32 -7.01
C PRO A 15 11.60 -13.47 -7.34
N ARG A 16 10.95 -13.39 -8.51
CA ARG A 16 10.00 -14.37 -9.08
C ARG A 16 8.80 -14.71 -8.17
N PRO A 17 7.56 -14.56 -8.65
CA PRO A 17 6.45 -15.11 -7.89
C PRO A 17 6.47 -16.63 -7.93
N ARG A 18 6.50 -17.25 -6.76
CA ARG A 18 6.29 -18.70 -6.63
C ARG A 18 4.79 -18.97 -6.77
N SER A 19 4.45 -20.18 -7.19
CA SER A 19 3.08 -20.69 -7.25
C SER A 19 2.98 -21.89 -6.31
N LEU A 20 2.53 -21.62 -5.10
CA LEU A 20 2.36 -22.50 -3.97
C LEU A 20 0.95 -22.22 -3.48
N ASN A 21 0.15 -23.28 -3.36
CA ASN A 21 -1.15 -23.16 -2.75
C ASN A 21 -0.97 -22.73 -1.28
N LEU A 22 -1.21 -21.44 -1.01
CA LEU A 22 -1.25 -20.96 0.36
C LEU A 22 -2.32 -21.68 1.16
N THR A 23 -2.01 -21.89 2.43
CA THR A 23 -3.05 -22.20 3.43
C THR A 23 -4.03 -21.03 3.53
N PRO A 24 -5.30 -21.28 3.89
CA PRO A 24 -6.27 -20.20 4.15
C PRO A 24 -5.75 -19.12 5.11
N ALA A 25 -4.96 -19.52 6.11
CA ALA A 25 -4.35 -18.62 7.08
C ALA A 25 -3.33 -17.67 6.46
N ALA A 26 -2.48 -18.14 5.55
CA ALA A 26 -1.52 -17.27 4.86
C ALA A 26 -2.22 -16.29 3.92
N ARG A 27 -3.31 -16.71 3.28
CA ARG A 27 -4.11 -15.85 2.40
C ARG A 27 -4.80 -14.73 3.19
N ALA A 28 -5.26 -15.03 4.39
CA ALA A 28 -5.90 -14.04 5.26
C ALA A 28 -4.92 -12.91 5.66
N ARG A 29 -3.62 -13.22 5.83
CA ARG A 29 -2.57 -12.22 6.16
C ARG A 29 -2.39 -11.14 5.09
N LEU A 30 -2.80 -11.40 3.85
CA LEU A 30 -2.67 -10.43 2.76
C LEU A 30 -3.63 -9.25 2.91
N THR A 31 -4.74 -9.42 3.63
CA THR A 31 -5.77 -8.38 3.80
C THR A 31 -5.98 -7.99 5.27
N HIS A 32 -5.34 -8.69 6.20
CA HIS A 32 -5.41 -8.37 7.62
C HIS A 32 -4.60 -7.11 7.95
N LEU A 33 -5.06 -6.37 8.96
CA LEU A 33 -4.28 -5.30 9.55
C LEU A 33 -3.04 -5.91 10.23
N ALA A 34 -1.86 -5.70 9.64
CA ALA A 34 -0.62 -6.32 10.09
C ALA A 34 0.07 -5.49 11.18
N GLU A 35 -0.11 -4.17 11.15
CA GLU A 35 0.43 -3.24 12.14
C GLU A 35 -0.53 -2.07 12.32
N LEU A 36 -0.65 -1.56 13.54
CA LEU A 36 -1.47 -0.41 13.88
C LEU A 36 -0.84 0.37 15.01
N ARG A 37 -0.55 1.66 14.75
CA ARG A 37 0.05 2.57 15.72
C ARG A 37 -0.77 3.86 15.82
N ASP A 38 -1.14 4.19 17.04
CA ASP A 38 -1.71 5.50 17.36
C ASP A 38 -0.62 6.56 17.34
N VAL A 39 -0.84 7.63 16.58
CA VAL A 39 0.05 8.79 16.52
C VAL A 39 -0.72 10.00 17.01
N ALA A 40 -0.70 10.21 18.33
CA ALA A 40 -1.46 11.25 19.00
C ALA A 40 -0.61 12.47 19.41
N SER A 41 0.72 12.33 19.42
CA SER A 41 1.65 13.36 19.89
C SER A 41 2.97 13.38 19.11
N PRO A 42 3.76 14.47 19.20
CA PRO A 42 5.09 14.51 18.61
C PRO A 42 6.04 13.42 19.14
N SER A 43 5.91 13.05 20.42
CA SER A 43 6.68 11.95 21.02
C SER A 43 6.29 10.59 20.43
N ASP A 44 5.00 10.35 20.19
CA ASP A 44 4.54 9.12 19.54
C ASP A 44 5.07 9.04 18.12
N ALA A 45 4.96 10.15 17.37
CA ALA A 45 5.47 10.24 16.01
C ALA A 45 6.98 9.99 15.94
N ALA A 46 7.76 10.57 16.85
CA ALA A 46 9.20 10.36 16.92
C ALA A 46 9.58 8.91 17.26
N ARG A 47 8.86 8.29 18.21
CA ARG A 47 9.06 6.90 18.61
C ARG A 47 8.72 5.94 17.46
N VAL A 48 7.52 6.05 16.89
CA VAL A 48 7.05 5.22 15.78
C VAL A 48 7.96 5.39 14.55
N GLY A 49 8.37 6.62 14.24
CA GLY A 49 9.32 6.88 13.17
C GLY A 49 10.68 6.22 13.40
N ALA A 50 11.18 6.21 14.64
CA ALA A 50 12.43 5.51 14.97
C ALA A 50 12.30 3.98 14.86
N GLU A 51 11.18 3.41 15.33
CA GLU A 51 10.90 1.97 15.26
C GLU A 51 10.81 1.49 13.80
N LEU A 52 10.16 2.27 12.93
CA LEU A 52 9.89 1.90 11.54
C LEU A 52 10.88 2.53 10.54
N ALA A 53 12.02 3.04 11.01
CA ALA A 53 12.97 3.75 10.17
C ALA A 53 13.56 2.89 9.04
N SER A 54 13.63 1.57 9.25
CA SER A 54 14.12 0.58 8.27
C SER A 54 13.02 -0.02 7.40
N GLU A 55 11.75 0.35 7.62
CA GLU A 55 10.64 -0.18 6.82
C GLU A 55 10.73 0.33 5.38
N ARG A 56 11.05 -0.60 4.47
CA ARG A 56 11.33 -0.33 3.06
C ARG A 56 10.24 0.50 2.39
N TRP A 57 8.98 0.18 2.68
CA TRP A 57 7.82 0.72 1.98
C TRP A 57 7.14 1.89 2.69
N LEU A 58 7.53 2.18 3.94
CA LEU A 58 6.89 3.24 4.73
C LEU A 58 6.98 4.60 4.03
N ALA A 59 8.17 4.99 3.57
CA ALA A 59 8.35 6.28 2.92
C ALA A 59 7.67 6.38 1.56
N PRO A 60 7.88 5.45 0.61
CA PRO A 60 7.20 5.48 -0.67
C PRO A 60 5.67 5.55 -0.56
N ASP A 61 5.07 4.77 0.33
CA ASP A 61 3.61 4.70 0.47
C ASP A 61 3.02 5.97 1.11
N LEU A 62 3.63 6.49 2.17
CA LEU A 62 3.12 7.70 2.82
C LEU A 62 3.27 8.94 1.94
N LEU A 63 4.35 9.03 1.16
CA LEU A 63 4.59 10.11 0.20
C LEU A 63 3.66 10.01 -1.02
N ALA A 64 3.33 8.80 -1.47
CA ALA A 64 2.37 8.57 -2.56
C ALA A 64 0.98 9.20 -2.28
N ALA A 65 0.55 9.19 -1.01
CA ALA A 65 -0.69 9.82 -0.59
C ALA A 65 -0.58 11.34 -0.35
N ARG A 66 0.64 11.91 -0.29
CA ARG A 66 0.91 13.25 0.26
C ARG A 66 1.84 14.07 -0.64
N PRO A 67 1.34 14.55 -1.79
CA PRO A 67 2.17 15.29 -2.75
C PRO A 67 2.71 16.64 -2.24
N TRP A 68 2.28 17.11 -1.07
CA TRP A 68 2.81 18.32 -0.42
C TRP A 68 4.02 18.07 0.48
N LEU A 69 4.39 16.82 0.75
CA LEU A 69 5.60 16.49 1.51
C LEU A 69 6.79 16.33 0.55
N PRO A 70 8.02 16.73 0.96
CA PRO A 70 9.21 16.51 0.15
C PRO A 70 9.45 15.03 -0.12
N LEU A 71 9.73 14.67 -1.37
CA LEU A 71 9.94 13.27 -1.80
C LEU A 71 11.16 12.60 -1.15
N ASP A 72 12.11 13.40 -0.65
CA ASP A 72 13.33 12.96 0.04
C ASP A 72 13.16 12.91 1.57
N THR A 73 11.95 13.11 2.09
CA THR A 73 11.69 13.01 3.53
C THR A 73 12.03 11.61 4.02
N PRO A 74 12.95 11.45 4.99
CA PRO A 74 13.36 10.13 5.45
C PRO A 74 12.22 9.44 6.22
N ALA A 75 12.14 8.10 6.09
CA ALA A 75 11.12 7.27 6.75
C ALA A 75 10.95 7.60 8.23
N ARG A 76 12.08 7.77 8.94
CA ARG A 76 12.11 8.13 10.37
C ARG A 76 11.40 9.45 10.71
N ALA A 77 11.42 10.43 9.79
CA ALA A 77 10.82 11.75 10.02
C ALA A 77 9.36 11.84 9.55
N LEU A 78 8.91 10.89 8.72
CA LEU A 78 7.60 10.96 8.07
C LEU A 78 6.43 11.00 9.05
N PRO A 79 6.33 10.15 10.09
CA PRO A 79 5.22 10.24 11.03
C PRO A 79 5.08 11.63 11.67
N GLY A 80 6.21 12.30 11.95
CA GLY A 80 6.22 13.67 12.46
C GLY A 80 5.76 14.71 11.42
N ALA A 81 6.22 14.58 10.17
CA ALA A 81 5.80 15.45 9.08
C ALA A 81 4.30 15.32 8.76
N VAL A 82 3.79 14.09 8.78
CA VAL A 82 2.35 13.78 8.63
C VAL A 82 1.57 14.41 9.77
N LEU A 83 1.93 14.13 11.03
CA LEU A 83 1.28 14.72 12.21
C LEU A 83 1.22 16.26 12.13
N HIS A 84 2.31 16.91 11.71
CA HIS A 84 2.37 18.36 11.59
C HIS A 84 1.39 18.93 10.54
N SER A 85 1.09 18.16 9.49
CA SER A 85 0.27 18.60 8.35
C SER A 85 -1.17 18.07 8.37
N GLU A 86 -1.45 17.01 9.14
CA GLU A 86 -2.72 16.28 9.12
C GLU A 86 -3.28 15.97 10.52
N TRP A 87 -2.65 16.42 11.60
CA TRP A 87 -3.07 16.13 12.99
C TRP A 87 -3.02 14.62 13.32
N THR A 88 -3.53 14.25 14.50
CA THR A 88 -3.53 12.88 15.03
C THR A 88 -4.31 11.89 14.16
N GLY A 89 -3.91 10.62 14.24
CA GLY A 89 -4.47 9.51 13.46
C GLY A 89 -3.74 8.18 13.72
N PHE A 90 -4.02 7.22 12.85
CA PHE A 90 -3.52 5.85 12.88
C PHE A 90 -2.53 5.63 11.74
N LEU A 91 -1.31 5.20 12.05
CA LEU A 91 -0.39 4.62 11.08
C LEU A 91 -0.63 3.11 11.03
N ALA A 92 -0.88 2.56 9.84
CA ALA A 92 -1.28 1.17 9.67
C ALA A 92 -0.59 0.51 8.49
N LEU A 93 -0.28 -0.79 8.62
CA LEU A 93 0.15 -1.65 7.53
C LEU A 93 -1.01 -2.57 7.14
N LEU A 94 -1.51 -2.43 5.91
CA LEU A 94 -2.61 -3.25 5.39
C LEU A 94 -2.03 -4.50 4.74
N GLY A 95 -2.02 -5.63 5.45
CA GLY A 95 -1.40 -6.88 5.01
C GLY A 95 0.13 -6.86 5.10
N GLU A 96 0.75 -8.02 5.32
CA GLU A 96 2.21 -8.13 5.54
C GLU A 96 3.04 -7.57 4.36
N SER A 97 2.54 -7.70 3.13
CA SER A 97 3.18 -7.15 1.92
C SER A 97 2.47 -5.93 1.35
N GLY A 98 1.46 -5.38 2.03
CA GLY A 98 0.62 -4.32 1.48
C GLY A 98 0.95 -2.90 1.96
N PRO A 99 0.10 -1.91 1.64
CA PRO A 99 0.46 -0.51 1.79
C PRO A 99 0.53 -0.06 3.25
N TRP A 100 1.50 0.81 3.53
CA TRP A 100 1.47 1.68 4.70
C TRP A 100 0.51 2.85 4.45
N VAL A 101 -0.42 3.07 5.37
CA VAL A 101 -1.41 4.15 5.30
C VAL A 101 -1.43 4.95 6.60
N TYR A 102 -1.82 6.22 6.50
CA TYR A 102 -2.12 7.03 7.68
C TYR A 102 -3.55 7.56 7.57
N ALA A 103 -4.40 7.12 8.49
CA ALA A 103 -5.84 7.35 8.48
C ALA A 103 -6.28 8.15 9.72
N ALA A 104 -7.19 9.10 9.55
CA ALA A 104 -7.64 9.94 10.66
C ALA A 104 -8.66 9.26 11.58
N SER A 105 -9.33 8.20 11.09
CA SER A 105 -10.38 7.47 11.81
C SER A 105 -10.38 5.99 11.45
N VAL A 106 -11.05 5.18 12.27
CA VAL A 106 -11.28 3.75 11.96
C VAL A 106 -12.11 3.58 10.69
N THR A 107 -13.07 4.48 10.42
CA THR A 107 -13.88 4.44 9.21
C THR A 107 -13.04 4.66 7.95
N ASP A 108 -12.10 5.61 8.00
CA ASP A 108 -11.17 5.87 6.90
C ASP A 108 -10.26 4.66 6.67
N LEU A 109 -9.74 4.07 7.76
CA LEU A 109 -8.93 2.86 7.71
C LEU A 109 -9.70 1.69 7.10
N GLN A 110 -10.94 1.44 7.53
CA GLN A 110 -11.80 0.37 6.99
C GLN A 110 -12.07 0.54 5.49
N ARG A 111 -12.23 1.79 5.02
CA ARG A 111 -12.42 2.09 3.60
C ARG A 111 -11.18 1.72 2.78
N LEU A 112 -9.99 2.08 3.26
CA LEU A 112 -8.72 1.71 2.63
C LEU A 112 -8.52 0.19 2.66
N SER A 113 -8.78 -0.46 3.79
CA SER A 113 -8.71 -1.93 3.92
C SER A 113 -9.65 -2.65 2.95
N ARG A 114 -10.86 -2.13 2.73
CA ARG A 114 -11.80 -2.69 1.74
C ARG A 114 -11.24 -2.59 0.31
N LEU A 115 -10.78 -1.40 -0.10
CA LEU A 115 -10.23 -1.20 -1.45
C LEU A 115 -8.99 -2.07 -1.69
N TYR A 116 -8.13 -2.18 -0.69
CA TYR A 116 -6.98 -3.07 -0.76
C TYR A 116 -7.39 -4.55 -0.79
N GLY A 117 -8.40 -4.96 -0.02
CA GLY A 117 -8.96 -6.31 -0.08
C GLY A 117 -9.58 -6.65 -1.45
N GLU A 118 -10.24 -5.69 -2.10
CA GLU A 118 -10.76 -5.83 -3.47
C GLU A 118 -9.62 -6.04 -4.49
N LEU A 119 -8.53 -5.27 -4.36
CA LEU A 119 -7.32 -5.46 -5.16
C LEU A 119 -6.72 -6.86 -4.97
N VAL A 120 -6.49 -7.28 -3.71
CA VAL A 120 -5.93 -8.61 -3.40
C VAL A 120 -6.84 -9.73 -3.91
N GLY A 121 -8.15 -9.58 -3.71
CA GLY A 121 -9.14 -10.56 -4.18
C GLY A 121 -9.07 -10.75 -5.69
N ALA A 122 -9.09 -9.66 -6.45
CA ALA A 122 -8.97 -9.70 -7.90
C ALA A 122 -7.60 -10.26 -8.34
N ALA A 123 -6.51 -9.71 -7.80
CA ALA A 123 -5.15 -10.14 -8.14
C ALA A 123 -4.92 -11.63 -7.86
N SER A 124 -5.55 -12.20 -6.82
CA SER A 124 -5.44 -13.62 -6.52
C SER A 124 -6.02 -14.53 -7.61
N HIS A 125 -6.94 -14.05 -8.45
CA HIS A 125 -7.52 -14.81 -9.56
C HIS A 125 -6.87 -14.50 -10.92
N ALA A 126 -5.94 -13.54 -10.96
CA ALA A 126 -5.22 -13.16 -12.16
C ALA A 126 -4.21 -14.23 -12.58
N SER A 127 -3.96 -14.35 -13.88
CA SER A 127 -2.79 -15.08 -14.38
C SER A 127 -1.50 -14.31 -14.05
N GLU A 128 -0.35 -15.00 -14.02
CA GLU A 128 0.96 -14.33 -13.83
C GLU A 128 1.22 -13.27 -14.91
N ALA A 129 0.88 -13.56 -16.17
CA ALA A 129 1.06 -12.62 -17.27
C ALA A 129 0.20 -11.35 -17.09
N THR A 130 -1.05 -11.53 -16.66
CA THR A 130 -1.97 -10.42 -16.36
C THR A 130 -1.46 -9.57 -15.20
N ALA A 131 -0.99 -10.21 -14.11
CA ALA A 131 -0.48 -9.51 -12.94
C ALA A 131 0.79 -8.71 -13.27
N LEU A 132 1.69 -9.29 -14.08
CA LEU A 132 2.89 -8.63 -14.56
C LEU A 132 2.58 -7.43 -15.44
N GLU A 133 1.67 -7.59 -16.41
CA GLU A 133 1.23 -6.50 -17.28
C GLU A 133 0.64 -5.35 -16.46
N ALA A 134 -0.22 -5.67 -15.49
CA ALA A 134 -0.84 -4.67 -14.62
C ALA A 134 0.20 -3.95 -13.73
N ALA A 135 1.11 -4.71 -13.11
CA ALA A 135 2.17 -4.15 -12.27
C ALA A 135 3.13 -3.25 -13.06
N GLY A 136 3.45 -3.62 -14.31
CA GLY A 136 4.29 -2.83 -15.22
C GLY A 136 3.58 -1.61 -15.84
N SER A 137 2.25 -1.60 -15.85
CA SER A 137 1.43 -0.49 -16.35
C SER A 137 1.14 0.59 -15.29
N GLY A 138 1.67 0.41 -14.08
CA GLY A 138 1.52 1.34 -12.97
C GLY A 138 2.10 2.74 -13.25
N GLY A 139 1.58 3.74 -12.53
CA GLY A 139 2.12 5.10 -12.56
C GLY A 139 3.42 5.25 -11.74
N PRO A 140 3.82 6.46 -11.36
CA PRO A 140 5.05 6.69 -10.58
C PRO A 140 4.96 6.19 -9.12
N LEU A 141 3.81 5.64 -8.71
CA LEU A 141 3.59 5.15 -7.35
C LEU A 141 4.11 3.71 -7.20
N PRO A 142 4.48 3.28 -5.98
CA PRO A 142 4.88 1.90 -5.73
C PRO A 142 3.76 0.94 -6.15
N SER A 143 4.10 -0.04 -7.00
CA SER A 143 3.11 -1.04 -7.42
C SER A 143 2.80 -2.02 -6.29
N LEU A 144 1.59 -1.94 -5.74
CA LEU A 144 1.05 -2.90 -4.79
C LEU A 144 0.91 -4.29 -5.44
N LEU A 145 0.53 -4.34 -6.72
CA LEU A 145 0.46 -5.58 -7.47
C LEU A 145 1.82 -6.28 -7.54
N ALA A 146 2.90 -5.53 -7.80
CA ALA A 146 4.25 -6.10 -7.72
C ALA A 146 4.58 -6.58 -6.30
N ARG A 147 4.20 -5.84 -5.26
CA ARG A 147 4.50 -6.20 -3.86
C ARG A 147 3.77 -7.45 -3.39
N LEU A 148 2.55 -7.70 -3.86
CA LEU A 148 1.83 -8.92 -3.53
C LEU A 148 2.59 -10.18 -3.95
N GLU A 149 3.46 -10.07 -4.96
CA GLU A 149 4.32 -11.15 -5.44
C GLU A 149 5.49 -11.51 -4.50
N GLU A 150 5.71 -10.74 -3.44
CA GLU A 150 6.63 -11.13 -2.35
C GLU A 150 6.11 -12.38 -1.62
N THR A 151 4.80 -12.59 -1.66
CA THR A 151 4.12 -13.75 -1.08
C THR A 151 3.46 -14.54 -2.20
N ASP A 152 3.40 -15.84 -2.06
CA ASP A 152 2.58 -16.66 -2.97
C ASP A 152 1.11 -16.39 -2.68
N TYR A 153 0.23 -16.14 -3.63
CA TYR A 153 -1.18 -15.88 -3.28
C TYR A 153 -2.20 -16.23 -4.37
N ARG A 154 -1.72 -16.43 -5.60
CA ARG A 154 -2.60 -16.62 -6.74
C ARG A 154 -3.20 -18.01 -6.76
N THR A 155 -4.51 -18.04 -6.97
CA THR A 155 -5.28 -19.22 -7.35
C THR A 155 -6.06 -18.83 -8.60
N PRO A 156 -5.42 -18.88 -9.79
CA PRO A 156 -6.07 -18.47 -11.04
C PRO A 156 -7.37 -19.24 -11.23
N ALA A 157 -8.47 -18.49 -11.41
CA ALA A 157 -9.81 -19.04 -11.58
C ALA A 157 -10.53 -18.30 -12.70
N ALA A 158 -11.53 -18.94 -13.30
CA ALA A 158 -12.38 -18.30 -14.29
C ALA A 158 -13.63 -17.69 -13.62
N PRO A 159 -14.06 -16.48 -14.00
CA PRO A 159 -13.39 -15.56 -14.95
C PRO A 159 -12.16 -14.90 -14.32
N SER A 160 -11.07 -14.82 -15.09
CA SER A 160 -9.84 -14.16 -14.64
C SER A 160 -9.94 -12.66 -14.95
N PRO A 161 -9.55 -11.77 -14.02
CA PRO A 161 -9.55 -10.34 -14.28
C PRO A 161 -8.54 -9.97 -15.37
N THR A 162 -8.79 -8.85 -16.02
CA THR A 162 -7.89 -8.21 -16.99
C THR A 162 -6.85 -7.36 -16.27
N ALA A 163 -5.72 -7.07 -16.95
CA ALA A 163 -4.71 -6.17 -16.40
C ALA A 163 -5.27 -4.77 -16.13
N SER A 164 -6.18 -4.29 -17.00
CA SER A 164 -6.84 -3.00 -16.85
C SER A 164 -7.70 -2.88 -15.58
N GLU A 165 -8.38 -3.96 -15.19
CA GLU A 165 -9.18 -4.01 -13.96
C GLU A 165 -8.30 -3.94 -12.72
N LEU A 166 -7.18 -4.67 -12.73
CA LEU A 166 -6.20 -4.65 -11.64
C LEU A 166 -5.59 -3.24 -11.46
N VAL A 167 -5.18 -2.60 -12.56
CA VAL A 167 -4.67 -1.22 -12.55
C VAL A 167 -5.72 -0.24 -12.04
N ALA A 168 -6.99 -0.43 -12.41
CA ALA A 168 -8.09 0.42 -11.95
C ALA A 168 -8.31 0.29 -10.43
N LEU A 169 -8.26 -0.93 -9.89
CA LEU A 169 -8.39 -1.19 -8.45
C LEU A 169 -7.23 -0.58 -7.66
N GLU A 170 -5.99 -0.77 -8.11
CA GLU A 170 -4.82 -0.17 -7.47
C GLU A 170 -4.89 1.37 -7.51
N ARG A 171 -5.30 1.94 -8.64
CA ARG A 171 -5.50 3.39 -8.77
C ARG A 171 -6.59 3.89 -7.83
N ALA A 172 -7.71 3.18 -7.70
CA ALA A 172 -8.80 3.55 -6.81
C ALA A 172 -8.33 3.59 -5.34
N PHE A 173 -7.51 2.63 -4.92
CA PHE A 173 -6.88 2.63 -3.60
C PHE A 173 -6.05 3.90 -3.36
N TRP A 174 -5.12 4.22 -4.27
CA TRP A 174 -4.25 5.38 -4.10
C TRP A 174 -4.99 6.72 -4.20
N GLN A 175 -6.01 6.80 -5.06
CA GLN A 175 -6.88 7.99 -5.16
C GLN A 175 -7.64 8.23 -3.85
N GLU A 176 -8.17 7.18 -3.22
CA GLU A 176 -8.84 7.29 -1.92
C GLU A 176 -7.84 7.72 -0.83
N ALA A 177 -6.65 7.12 -0.78
CA ALA A 177 -5.61 7.50 0.18
C ALA A 177 -5.21 8.98 0.05
N GLN A 178 -5.02 9.47 -1.19
CA GLN A 178 -4.74 10.89 -1.46
C GLN A 178 -5.91 11.79 -1.08
N ALA A 179 -7.15 11.39 -1.39
CA ALA A 179 -8.34 12.16 -1.07
C ALA A 179 -8.51 12.33 0.45
N GLN A 180 -8.32 11.25 1.22
CA GLN A 180 -8.38 11.28 2.68
C GLN A 180 -7.30 12.21 3.27
N ALA A 181 -6.05 12.06 2.82
CA ALA A 181 -4.94 12.90 3.28
C ALA A 181 -5.18 14.39 2.93
N GLY A 182 -5.67 14.67 1.72
CA GLY A 182 -5.95 16.03 1.25
C GLY A 182 -7.08 16.70 2.03
N ALA A 183 -8.19 16.00 2.24
CA ALA A 183 -9.30 16.48 3.06
C ALA A 183 -8.86 16.74 4.51
N ARG A 184 -8.03 15.85 5.06
CA ARG A 184 -7.52 15.99 6.41
C ARG A 184 -6.60 17.18 6.57
N ARG A 185 -5.66 17.37 5.65
CA ARG A 185 -4.79 18.55 5.62
C ARG A 185 -5.59 19.84 5.48
N ALA A 186 -6.58 19.88 4.61
CA ALA A 186 -7.44 21.05 4.44
C ALA A 186 -8.18 21.41 5.74
N ALA A 187 -8.76 20.42 6.42
CA ALA A 187 -9.41 20.61 7.71
C ALA A 187 -8.43 21.10 8.80
N TRP A 188 -7.21 20.58 8.82
CA TRP A 188 -6.18 21.02 9.76
C TRP A 188 -5.75 22.47 9.52
N LEU A 189 -5.48 22.83 8.27
CA LEU A 189 -5.14 24.20 7.90
C LEU A 189 -6.27 25.19 8.24
N ALA A 190 -7.52 24.80 8.06
CA ALA A 190 -8.68 25.63 8.42
C ALA A 190 -8.77 25.90 9.92
N ARG A 191 -8.38 24.95 10.78
CA ARG A 191 -8.37 25.12 12.25
C ARG A 191 -7.25 26.01 12.78
N ARG A 192 -6.18 26.19 12.00
CA ARG A 192 -5.01 27.01 12.38
C ARG A 192 -5.11 28.46 11.91
N ARG A 193 -6.11 28.78 11.10
CA ARG A 193 -6.42 30.15 10.65
C ARG A 193 -7.35 30.81 11.65
#